data_AF-A0AAU9XNJ8-F1
#
_entry.id   AF-A0AAU9XNJ8-F1
#
_cell.length_a   1.000
_cell.length_b   1.000
_cell.length_c   1.000
_cell.angle_alpha   90.00
_cell.angle_beta   90.00
_cell.angle_gamma   90.00
#
_symmetry.space_group_name_H-M   'P 1'
#
loop_
_entity.id
_entity.type
_entity.pdbx_description
1 polymer ?
#
loop_
_entity_poly.entity_id
_entity_poly.type
_entity_poly.pdbx_seq_one_letter_code
_entity_poly.pdbx_strand_id
1 'polypeptide(L)'
;MEELTKEAEAKLQMLRYTNGKTPGIVEKGNLGAVARHRDNLQALVKEVDALKLRVEQTVFEAEDVGSWSSSIEEPIAEADEEVSRLEKWLMETNEEIEH
;
A
#
# COMPACT_ATOMS: atom_id res chain seq x y z
N MET A 1 -16.13 -15.08 -7.45
CA MET A 1 -14.85 -15.25 -6.73
C MET A 1 -13.69 -14.93 -7.66
N GLU A 2 -13.45 -15.71 -8.72
CA GLU A 2 -12.28 -15.58 -9.61
C GLU A 2 -11.98 -14.14 -10.10
N GLU A 3 -13.00 -13.39 -10.55
CA GLU A 3 -12.80 -12.01 -11.00
C GLU A 3 -12.41 -11.04 -9.88
N LEU A 4 -12.95 -11.21 -8.66
CA LEU A 4 -12.57 -10.40 -7.49
C LEU A 4 -11.14 -10.72 -7.04
N THR A 5 -10.75 -12.00 -7.09
CA THR A 5 -9.39 -12.45 -6.79
C THR A 5 -8.39 -11.86 -7.77
N LYS A 6 -8.69 -11.88 -9.08
CA LYS A 6 -7.86 -11.23 -10.12
C LYS A 6 -7.75 -9.72 -9.93
N GLU A 7 -8.84 -9.06 -9.57
CA GLU A 7 -8.85 -7.61 -9.28
C GLU A 7 -7.93 -7.28 -8.10
N ALA A 8 -8.04 -8.05 -7.01
CA ALA A 8 -7.18 -7.91 -5.83
C ALA A 8 -5.70 -8.15 -6.17
N GLU A 9 -5.39 -9.18 -6.96
CA GLU A 9 -4.02 -9.46 -7.42
C GLU A 9 -3.46 -8.34 -8.30
N ALA A 10 -4.25 -7.80 -9.23
CA ALA A 10 -3.83 -6.68 -10.07
C ALA A 10 -3.53 -5.43 -9.22
N LYS A 11 -4.38 -5.13 -8.22
CA LYS A 11 -4.17 -4.01 -7.29
C LYS A 11 -2.96 -4.25 -6.38
N LEU A 12 -2.72 -5.48 -5.94
CA LEU A 12 -1.53 -5.86 -5.19
C LEU A 12 -0.24 -5.63 -6.01
N GLN A 13 -0.25 -5.98 -7.29
CA GLN A 13 0.86 -5.68 -8.20
C GLN A 13 1.10 -4.18 -8.35
N MET A 14 0.03 -3.39 -8.46
CA MET A 14 0.12 -1.92 -8.49
C MET A 14 0.70 -1.36 -7.18
N LEU A 15 0.30 -1.89 -6.02
CA LEU A 15 0.82 -1.50 -4.72
C LEU A 15 2.33 -1.77 -4.65
N ARG A 16 2.76 -3.01 -4.94
CA ARG A 16 4.18 -3.39 -4.94
C ARG A 16 5.02 -2.54 -5.90
N TYR A 17 4.52 -2.31 -7.11
CA TYR A 17 5.19 -1.47 -8.09
C TYR A 17 5.32 -0.02 -7.63
N THR A 18 4.28 0.52 -7.00
CA THR A 18 4.30 1.88 -6.46
C THR A 18 5.25 1.98 -5.28
N ASN A 19 5.21 1.02 -4.34
CA ASN A 19 6.11 0.98 -3.20
C ASN A 19 7.58 0.86 -3.61
N GLY A 20 7.88 0.06 -4.64
CA GLY A 20 9.23 -0.07 -5.19
C GLY A 20 9.80 1.23 -5.78
N LYS A 21 8.98 2.25 -6.04
CA LYS A 21 9.44 3.57 -6.50
C LYS A 21 9.85 4.50 -5.37
N THR A 22 9.50 4.18 -4.12
CA THR A 22 9.71 5.07 -2.97
C THR A 22 11.16 5.56 -2.86
N PRO A 23 12.21 4.71 -2.95
CA PRO A 23 13.59 5.18 -2.85
C PRO A 23 13.95 6.26 -3.86
N GLY A 24 13.58 6.07 -5.14
CA GLY A 24 13.88 7.03 -6.21
C GLY A 24 13.04 8.31 -6.17
N ILE A 25 11.95 8.34 -5.41
CA ILE A 25 11.15 9.55 -5.16
C ILE A 25 11.74 10.34 -3.99
N VAL A 26 12.11 9.65 -2.90
CA VAL A 26 12.75 10.24 -1.72
C VAL A 26 14.11 10.82 -2.07
N GLU A 27 14.94 10.13 -2.86
CA GLU A 27 16.27 10.59 -3.28
C GLU A 27 16.23 11.97 -3.97
N LYS A 28 15.14 12.28 -4.68
CA LYS A 28 14.97 13.56 -5.36
C LYS A 28 14.67 14.73 -4.40
N GLY A 29 14.37 14.45 -3.13
CA GLY A 29 14.16 15.45 -2.08
C GLY A 29 12.96 16.40 -2.28
N ASN A 30 12.10 16.14 -3.27
CA ASN A 30 10.96 17.01 -3.55
C ASN A 30 9.80 16.67 -2.59
N LEU A 31 9.63 17.49 -1.55
CA LEU A 31 8.58 17.34 -0.53
C LEU A 31 7.19 17.11 -1.13
N GLY A 32 6.80 17.90 -2.14
CA GLY A 32 5.50 17.74 -2.78
C GLY A 32 5.35 16.43 -3.55
N ALA A 33 6.43 15.94 -4.16
CA ALA A 33 6.43 14.64 -4.83
C ALA A 33 6.34 13.48 -3.81
N VAL A 34 7.06 13.58 -2.69
CA VAL A 34 7.01 12.60 -1.60
C VAL A 34 5.64 12.57 -0.93
N ALA A 35 5.03 13.72 -0.65
CA ALA A 35 3.69 13.81 -0.07
C ALA A 35 2.62 13.16 -0.97
N ARG A 36 2.62 13.48 -2.27
CA ARG A 36 1.70 12.84 -3.23
C ARG A 36 1.94 11.34 -3.34
N HIS A 37 3.20 10.91 -3.25
CA HIS A 37 3.54 9.49 -3.28
C HIS A 37 3.01 8.74 -2.05
N ARG A 38 3.18 9.32 -0.85
CA ARG A 38 2.59 8.82 0.40
C ARG A 38 1.07 8.70 0.29
N ASP A 39 0.40 9.76 -0.20
CA ASP A 39 -1.06 9.76 -0.36
C ASP A 39 -1.53 8.66 -1.34
N ASN A 40 -0.79 8.46 -2.44
CA ASN A 40 -1.07 7.40 -3.41
C ASN A 40 -0.89 5.99 -2.82
N LEU A 41 0.19 5.76 -2.04
CA LEU A 41 0.40 4.49 -1.35
C LEU A 41 -0.73 4.21 -0.36
N GLN A 42 -1.11 5.20 0.44
CA GLN A 42 -2.20 5.07 1.40
C GLN A 42 -3.54 4.76 0.73
N ALA A 43 -3.83 5.37 -0.43
CA ALA A 43 -5.03 5.06 -1.20
C ALA A 43 -5.00 3.62 -1.73
N LEU A 44 -3.87 3.16 -2.26
CA LEU A 44 -3.72 1.79 -2.76
C LEU A 44 -3.84 0.74 -1.65
N VAL A 45 -3.27 0.98 -0.47
CA VAL A 45 -3.46 0.09 0.70
C VAL A 45 -4.94 -0.07 1.02
N LYS A 46 -5.68 1.05 1.15
CA LYS A 46 -7.12 1.03 1.44
C LYS A 46 -7.93 0.28 0.38
N GLU A 47 -7.57 0.43 -0.90
CA GLU A 47 -8.24 -0.30 -1.99
C GLU A 47 -7.96 -1.81 -1.92
N VAL A 48 -6.71 -2.22 -1.68
CA VAL A 48 -6.32 -3.63 -1.56
C VAL A 48 -6.99 -4.27 -0.34
N ASP A 49 -7.00 -3.60 0.81
CA ASP A 49 -7.70 -4.05 2.03
C ASP A 49 -9.20 -4.24 1.82
N ALA A 50 -9.85 -3.27 1.15
CA ALA A 50 -11.27 -3.38 0.84
C ALA A 50 -11.57 -4.56 -0.09
N LEU A 51 -10.70 -4.83 -1.08
CA LEU A 51 -10.83 -5.99 -1.97
C LEU A 51 -10.56 -7.30 -1.24
N LYS A 52 -9.55 -7.35 -0.36
CA LYS A 52 -9.28 -8.50 0.52
C LYS A 52 -10.51 -8.85 1.33
N LEU A 53 -11.10 -7.88 2.03
CA LEU A 53 -12.31 -8.07 2.83
C LEU A 53 -13.48 -8.59 1.99
N ARG A 54 -13.67 -8.07 0.77
CA ARG A 54 -14.73 -8.54 -0.14
C ARG A 54 -14.51 -9.99 -0.57
N VAL A 55 -13.26 -10.38 -0.87
CA VAL A 55 -12.95 -11.78 -1.22
C VAL A 55 -13.19 -12.67 -0.01
N GLU A 56 -12.68 -12.32 1.18
CA GLU A 56 -12.89 -13.07 2.42
C GLU A 56 -14.39 -13.24 2.73
N GLN A 57 -15.20 -12.20 2.57
CA GLN A 57 -16.67 -12.28 2.70
C GLN A 57 -17.31 -13.24 1.68
N THR A 58 -16.80 -13.27 0.45
CA THR A 58 -17.30 -14.18 -0.59
C THR A 58 -16.90 -15.64 -0.33
N VAL A 59 -15.80 -15.87 0.41
CA VAL A 59 -15.25 -17.20 0.67
C VAL A 59 -15.56 -17.71 2.09
N PHE A 60 -16.14 -16.90 2.97
CA PHE A 60 -16.81 -17.39 4.19
C PHE A 60 -17.95 -18.39 3.85
N GLU A 61 -18.38 -18.43 2.59
CA GLU A 61 -19.29 -19.42 2.01
C GLU A 61 -18.58 -20.67 1.42
N ALA A 62 -17.24 -20.71 1.33
CA ALA A 62 -16.48 -21.77 0.64
C ALA A 62 -15.05 -21.99 1.22
N GLU A 63 -14.94 -22.68 2.36
CA GLU A 63 -13.82 -23.37 3.07
C GLU A 63 -12.30 -23.13 2.80
N ASP A 64 -11.80 -22.37 1.81
CA ASP A 64 -10.36 -22.23 1.53
C ASP A 64 -9.89 -20.79 1.19
N VAL A 65 -9.57 -20.01 2.23
CA VAL A 65 -9.11 -18.59 2.15
C VAL A 65 -7.70 -18.38 2.69
N GLY A 66 -7.26 -19.23 3.62
CA GLY A 66 -6.13 -18.91 4.50
C GLY A 66 -4.85 -18.60 3.72
N SER A 67 -4.51 -19.45 2.74
CA SER A 67 -3.29 -19.25 1.94
C SER A 67 -3.35 -18.00 1.05
N TRP A 68 -4.53 -17.64 0.55
CA TRP A 68 -4.69 -16.45 -0.29
C TRP A 68 -4.63 -15.18 0.54
N SER A 69 -5.32 -15.13 1.68
CA SER A 69 -5.34 -13.96 2.57
C SER A 69 -3.93 -13.61 3.08
N SER A 70 -3.16 -14.61 3.54
CA SER A 70 -1.78 -14.38 3.99
C SER A 70 -0.85 -13.84 2.90
N SER A 71 -1.09 -14.18 1.63
CA SER A 71 -0.27 -13.67 0.51
C SER A 71 -0.47 -12.17 0.22
N ILE A 72 -1.56 -11.60 0.71
CA ILE A 72 -1.93 -10.18 0.55
C ILE A 72 -1.54 -9.36 1.77
N GLU A 73 -1.56 -9.95 2.97
CA GLU A 73 -1.26 -9.27 4.24
C GLU A 73 0.16 -8.71 4.30
N GLU A 74 1.17 -9.46 3.88
CA GLU A 74 2.56 -9.03 3.93
C GLU A 74 2.82 -7.74 3.11
N PRO A 75 2.42 -7.66 1.81
CA PRO A 75 2.57 -6.42 1.05
C PRO A 75 1.79 -5.22 1.59
N ILE A 76 0.65 -5.43 2.24
CA ILE A 76 -0.09 -4.34 2.91
C ILE A 76 0.74 -3.81 4.08
N ALA A 77 1.23 -4.70 4.95
CA ALA A 77 2.02 -4.33 6.11
C ALA A 77 3.31 -3.58 5.70
N GLU A 78 4.00 -4.05 4.67
CA GLU A 78 5.18 -3.36 4.12
C GLU A 78 4.84 -1.94 3.61
N ALA A 79 3.71 -1.78 2.93
CA ALA A 79 3.29 -0.48 2.42
C ALA A 79 2.86 0.47 3.54
N ASP A 80 2.21 -0.02 4.60
CA ASP A 80 1.85 0.77 5.78
C ASP A 80 3.08 1.24 6.57
N GLU A 81 4.09 0.36 6.70
CA GLU A 81 5.38 0.74 7.27
C GLU A 81 6.04 1.84 6.44
N GLU A 82 6.01 1.73 5.11
CA GLU A 82 6.59 2.75 4.23
C GLU A 82 5.81 4.07 4.29
N VAL A 83 4.47 4.04 4.35
CA VAL A 83 3.64 5.24 4.58
C VAL A 83 4.06 5.92 5.87
N SER A 84 4.21 5.17 6.96
CA SER A 84 4.64 5.71 8.26
C SER A 84 6.06 6.32 8.20
N ARG A 85 6.97 5.69 7.47
CA ARG A 85 8.33 6.22 7.24
C ARG A 85 8.31 7.52 6.46
N LEU A 86 7.50 7.62 5.40
CA LEU A 86 7.36 8.83 4.59
C LEU A 86 6.73 9.98 5.37
N GLU A 87 5.71 9.69 6.19
CA GLU A 87 5.11 10.68 7.08
C GLU A 87 6.13 11.27 8.05
N LYS A 88 6.95 10.42 8.68
CA LYS A 88 8.03 10.85 9.55
C LYS A 88 9.08 11.69 8.80
N TRP A 89 9.52 11.23 7.63
CA TRP A 89 10.50 11.95 6.82
C TRP A 89 10.01 13.34 6.40
N LEU A 90 8.73 13.47 6.03
CA LEU A 90 8.13 14.75 5.68
C LEU A 90 8.10 15.72 6.87
N MET A 91 7.79 15.22 8.07
CA MET A 91 7.76 16.03 9.28
C MET A 91 9.17 16.53 9.62
N GLU A 92 10.17 15.64 9.67
CA GLU A 92 11.57 15.99 9.99
C GLU A 92 12.15 16.97 8.96
N THR A 93 11.93 16.72 7.67
CA THR A 93 12.46 17.59 6.60
C THR A 93 11.76 18.96 6.58
N ASN A 94 10.48 19.04 6.95
CA ASN A 94 9.79 20.33 7.03
C ASN A 94 10.25 21.15 8.25
N GLU A 95 10.50 20.50 9.39
CA GLU A 95 11.06 21.15 10.58
C GLU A 95 12.48 21.72 10.34
N GLU A 96 13.31 21.03 9.54
CA GLU A 96 14.64 21.50 9.16
C GLU A 96 14.64 22.73 8.21
N ILE A 97 13.56 22.95 7.46
CA ILE A 97 13.43 24.09 6.53
C ILE A 97 12.91 25.35 7.24
N GLU A 98 12.13 25.19 8.31
CA GLU A 98 11.57 26.31 9.08
C GLU A 98 12.54 26.89 10.13
N HIS A 99 13.71 26.28 10.34
CA HIS A 99 14.76 26.70 11.27
C HIS A 99 15.99 27.32 10.58
#